data_AF-A0A1F5CP75-F1
#
_entry.id   AF-A0A1F5CP75-F1
#
_cell.length_a   1.000
_cell.length_b   1.000
_cell.length_c   1.000
_cell.angle_alpha   90.00
_cell.angle_beta   90.00
_cell.angle_gamma   90.00
#
_symmetry.space_group_name_H-M   'P 1'
#
loop_
_entity.id
_entity.type
_entity.pdbx_description
1 polymer ?
#
loop_
_entity_poly.entity_id
_entity_poly.type
_entity_poly.pdbx_seq_one_letter_code
_entity_poly.pdbx_strand_id
1 'polypeptide(L)'
;MRNRIHKKKRMIKLTEKTEEKLPISDFYKVVDYVTIFKSQKWWEAIVVFESFGKRSIGVYLWVNRDGAWKRKHKFEVRNLDEWNKLKNAIDQLTPKLAAK
;
A
#
# COMPACT_ATOMS: atom_id res chain seq x y z
N MET A 1 11.82 8.08 55.78
CA MET A 1 10.91 9.01 55.06
C MET A 1 11.67 9.66 53.91
N ARG A 2 11.07 9.70 52.70
CA ARG A 2 11.45 10.49 51.49
C ARG A 2 12.79 10.11 50.81
N ASN A 3 12.94 9.93 49.50
CA ASN A 3 12.02 10.03 48.37
C ASN A 3 12.55 9.19 47.19
N ARG A 4 11.65 8.43 46.57
CA ARG A 4 11.75 7.88 45.20
C ARG A 4 11.99 9.03 44.19
N ILE A 5 12.38 8.61 42.98
CA ILE A 5 12.27 9.32 41.68
C ILE A 5 13.61 9.85 41.13
N HIS A 6 14.43 8.94 40.59
CA HIS A 6 15.29 9.25 39.42
C HIS A 6 14.87 8.43 38.17
N LYS A 7 13.65 7.88 38.15
CA LYS A 7 13.03 7.27 36.97
C LYS A 7 12.00 8.23 36.35
N LYS A 8 12.47 9.27 35.66
CA LYS A 8 11.70 10.11 34.73
C LYS A 8 12.74 11.04 34.09
N LYS A 9 13.07 11.00 32.80
CA LYS A 9 12.25 10.74 31.62
C LYS A 9 13.20 10.19 30.54
N ARG A 10 13.20 8.87 30.29
CA ARG A 10 13.42 8.42 28.91
C ARG A 10 12.24 8.98 28.16
N MET A 11 12.47 10.05 27.41
CA MET A 11 11.54 10.53 26.41
C MET A 11 11.42 9.42 25.37
N ILE A 12 10.51 8.48 25.64
CA ILE A 12 9.78 7.79 24.61
C ILE A 12 9.09 8.93 23.84
N LYS A 13 9.77 9.44 22.82
CA LYS A 13 9.07 9.95 21.64
C LYS A 13 8.22 8.77 21.23
N LEU A 14 6.94 8.77 21.63
CA LEU A 14 5.93 8.11 20.84
C LEU A 14 6.07 8.78 19.49
N THR A 15 6.79 8.14 18.59
CA THR A 15 6.68 8.40 17.17
C THR A 15 5.20 8.21 16.89
N GLU A 16 4.48 9.32 16.79
CA GLU A 16 3.23 9.37 16.07
C GLU A 16 3.52 8.64 14.76
N LYS A 17 3.00 7.42 14.65
CA LYS A 17 2.99 6.71 13.38
C LYS A 17 1.96 7.45 12.55
N THR A 18 2.34 8.60 12.01
CA THR A 18 1.60 9.27 10.95
C THR A 18 1.55 8.24 9.83
N GLU A 19 0.39 7.60 9.69
CA GLU A 19 0.14 6.73 8.55
C GLU A 19 0.25 7.60 7.30
N GLU A 20 1.39 7.47 6.62
CA GLU A 20 1.68 8.18 5.39
C GLU A 20 0.58 7.84 4.38
N LYS A 21 -0.14 8.87 3.92
CA LYS A 21 -1.23 8.73 2.94
C LYS A 21 -0.68 8.13 1.64
N LEU A 22 -1.47 7.28 0.99
CA LEU A 22 -1.13 6.75 -0.33
C LEU A 22 -0.89 7.90 -1.34
N PRO A 23 0.17 7.84 -2.14
CA PRO A 23 0.48 8.85 -3.16
C PRO A 23 -0.38 8.66 -4.42
N ILE A 24 -1.70 8.82 -4.23
CA ILE A 24 -2.74 8.76 -5.26
C ILE A 24 -3.36 10.14 -5.38
N SER A 25 -3.72 10.53 -6.59
CA SER A 25 -4.42 11.79 -6.86
C SER A 25 -5.75 11.84 -6.12
N ASP A 26 -6.07 12.98 -5.50
CA ASP A 26 -7.36 13.21 -4.81
C ASP A 26 -8.58 13.13 -5.73
N PHE A 27 -8.37 13.07 -7.06
CA PHE A 27 -9.41 12.74 -8.02
C PHE A 27 -10.08 11.38 -7.74
N TYR A 28 -9.31 10.41 -7.21
CA TYR A 28 -9.83 9.10 -6.86
C TYR A 28 -10.27 9.08 -5.40
N LYS A 29 -11.48 8.57 -5.15
CA LYS A 29 -11.92 8.25 -3.79
C LYS A 29 -11.38 6.88 -3.41
N VAL A 30 -10.33 6.83 -2.59
CA VAL A 30 -9.83 5.55 -2.04
C VAL A 30 -10.86 4.99 -1.07
N VAL A 31 -11.30 3.76 -1.32
CA VAL A 31 -12.25 3.03 -0.46
C VAL A 31 -11.49 2.23 0.59
N ASP A 32 -10.47 1.48 0.16
CA ASP A 32 -9.62 0.68 1.03
C ASP A 32 -8.30 0.34 0.32
N TYR A 33 -7.29 -0.11 1.06
CA TYR A 33 -6.02 -0.56 0.48
C TYR A 33 -5.24 -1.54 1.36
N VAL A 34 -4.39 -2.33 0.71
CA VAL A 34 -3.39 -3.18 1.35
C VAL A 34 -2.03 -2.84 0.77
N THR A 35 -1.07 -2.50 1.63
CA THR A 35 0.34 -2.39 1.22
C THR A 35 0.95 -3.78 1.13
N ILE A 36 1.47 -4.14 -0.04
CA ILE A 36 2.14 -5.43 -0.29
C ILE A 36 3.61 -5.35 0.10
N PHE A 37 4.26 -4.23 -0.25
CA PHE A 37 5.66 -4.00 0.02
C PHE A 37 5.93 -2.50 0.19
N LYS A 38 6.78 -2.12 1.15
CA LYS A 38 7.24 -0.74 1.29
C LYS A 38 8.67 -0.70 1.82
N SER A 39 9.50 0.10 1.16
CA SER A 39 10.90 0.37 1.49
C SER A 39 11.17 1.88 1.33
N GLN A 40 12.43 2.30 1.49
CA GLN A 40 12.82 3.70 1.24
C GLN A 40 12.69 4.11 -0.23
N LYS A 41 12.83 3.15 -1.15
CA LYS A 41 12.84 3.40 -2.61
C LYS A 41 11.55 2.99 -3.31
N TRP A 42 10.84 1.99 -2.80
CA TRP A 42 9.71 1.36 -3.49
C TRP A 42 8.52 1.20 -2.56
N TRP A 43 7.33 1.43 -3.09
CA TRP A 43 6.07 1.16 -2.40
C TRP A 43 5.10 0.51 -3.37
N GLU A 44 4.61 -0.67 -3.02
CA GLU A 44 3.60 -1.42 -3.74
C GLU A 44 2.34 -1.57 -2.88
N ALA A 45 1.18 -1.30 -3.47
CA ALA A 45 -0.11 -1.47 -2.81
C ALA A 45 -1.21 -1.87 -3.78
N ILE A 46 -2.18 -2.63 -3.27
CA ILE A 46 -3.46 -2.93 -3.91
C ILE A 46 -4.51 -2.01 -3.32
N VAL A 47 -5.23 -1.28 -4.15
CA VAL A 47 -6.10 -0.18 -3.72
C VAL A 47 -7.47 -0.32 -4.37
N VAL A 48 -8.52 -0.39 -3.57
CA VAL A 48 -9.89 -0.22 -4.07
C VAL A 48 -10.18 1.27 -4.11
N PHE A 49 -10.54 1.79 -5.28
CA PHE A 49 -10.89 3.19 -5.44
C PHE A 49 -12.12 3.36 -6.32
N GLU A 50 -12.77 4.50 -6.16
CA GLU A 50 -13.92 4.91 -6.95
C GLU A 50 -13.57 6.11 -7.84
N SER A 51 -14.07 6.07 -9.08
CA SER A 51 -13.99 7.15 -10.07
C SER A 51 -15.27 7.17 -10.89
N PHE A 52 -15.87 8.35 -11.07
CA PHE A 52 -17.14 8.52 -11.80
C PHE A 52 -18.24 7.51 -11.39
N GLY A 53 -18.35 7.22 -10.08
CA GLY A 53 -19.34 6.28 -9.53
C GLY A 53 -19.07 4.79 -9.77
N LYS A 54 -17.90 4.44 -10.32
CA LYS A 54 -17.47 3.05 -10.54
C LYS A 54 -16.29 2.69 -9.65
N ARG A 55 -16.31 1.49 -9.08
CA ARG A 55 -15.20 0.96 -8.28
C ARG A 55 -14.28 0.10 -9.14
N SER A 56 -12.98 0.29 -8.93
CA SER A 56 -11.91 -0.50 -9.54
C SER A 56 -10.88 -0.89 -8.48
N ILE A 57 -10.10 -1.93 -8.78
CA ILE A 57 -8.91 -2.28 -8.02
C ILE A 57 -7.69 -1.78 -8.79
N GLY A 58 -6.82 -1.01 -8.15
CA GLY A 58 -5.53 -0.60 -8.67
C GLY A 58 -4.38 -1.35 -8.01
N VAL A 59 -3.52 -1.95 -8.83
CA VAL A 59 -2.21 -2.44 -8.42
C VAL A 59 -1.22 -1.31 -8.71
N TYR A 60 -0.68 -0.71 -7.65
CA TYR A 60 0.21 0.44 -7.75
C TYR A 60 1.63 0.07 -7.36
N LEU A 61 2.59 0.60 -8.12
CA LEU A 61 3.99 0.67 -7.72
C LEU A 61 4.47 2.11 -7.82
N TRP A 62 4.99 2.64 -6.71
CA TRP A 62 5.65 3.94 -6.65
C TRP A 62 7.15 3.77 -6.39
N VAL A 63 7.91 4.71 -6.93
CA VAL A 63 9.33 4.88 -6.64
C VAL A 63 9.51 6.21 -5.90
N ASN A 64 10.29 6.19 -4.82
CA ASN A 64 10.69 7.42 -4.14
C ASN A 64 11.82 8.06 -4.94
N ARG A 65 11.64 9.33 -5.33
CA ARG A 65 12.65 10.17 -5.94
C ARG A 65 12.78 11.41 -5.08
N ASP A 66 13.92 11.54 -4.41
CA ASP A 66 14.29 12.71 -3.60
C ASP A 66 13.24 13.07 -2.54
N GLY A 67 12.72 12.04 -1.85
CA GLY A 67 11.72 12.19 -0.81
C GLY A 67 10.27 12.22 -1.32
N ALA A 68 10.05 12.24 -2.63
CA ALA A 68 8.71 12.25 -3.22
C ALA A 68 8.36 10.93 -3.92
N TRP A 69 7.23 10.34 -3.55
CA TRP A 69 6.69 9.18 -4.26
C TRP A 69 6.18 9.57 -5.65
N LYS A 70 6.67 8.88 -6.68
CA LYS A 70 6.20 9.01 -8.06
C LYS A 70 5.69 7.66 -8.55
N ARG A 71 4.50 7.67 -9.16
CA ARG A 71 3.88 6.46 -9.70
C ARG A 71 4.75 5.90 -10.83
N LYS A 72 5.29 4.71 -10.64
CA LYS A 72 6.11 4.00 -11.63
C LYS A 72 5.22 3.12 -12.50
N HIS A 73 4.32 2.35 -11.89
CA HIS A 73 3.32 1.53 -12.59
C HIS A 73 1.95 1.63 -11.92
N LYS A 74 0.90 1.45 -12.74
CA LYS A 74 -0.48 1.25 -12.31
C LYS A 74 -1.10 0.24 -13.27
N PHE A 75 -1.64 -0.82 -12.71
CA PHE A 75 -2.54 -1.74 -13.41
C PHE A 75 -3.92 -1.64 -12.74
N GLU A 76 -4.99 -1.74 -13.53
CA GLU A 76 -6.36 -1.54 -13.04
C GLU A 76 -7.25 -2.70 -13.46
N VAL A 77 -8.01 -3.23 -12.49
CA VAL A 77 -9.04 -4.24 -12.67
C VAL A 77 -10.39 -3.56 -12.45
N ARG A 78 -11.21 -3.51 -13.51
CA ARG A 78 -12.38 -2.62 -13.56
C ARG A 78 -13.69 -3.29 -13.14
N ASN A 79 -13.72 -4.62 -13.09
CA ASN A 79 -14.89 -5.39 -12.74
C ASN A 79 -14.52 -6.83 -12.32
N LEU A 80 -15.52 -7.58 -11.86
CA LEU A 80 -15.35 -8.95 -11.39
C LEU A 80 -14.98 -9.95 -12.49
N ASP A 81 -15.42 -9.75 -13.74
CA ASP A 81 -15.06 -10.65 -14.85
C ASP A 81 -13.56 -10.54 -15.18
N GLU A 82 -13.04 -9.32 -15.28
CA GLU A 82 -11.61 -9.05 -15.46
C GLU A 82 -10.79 -9.63 -14.30
N TRP A 83 -11.26 -9.47 -13.06
CA TRP A 83 -10.63 -10.08 -11.89
C TRP A 83 -10.56 -11.60 -11.99
N ASN A 84 -11.68 -12.26 -12.30
CA ASN A 84 -11.74 -13.71 -12.38
C ASN A 84 -10.81 -14.27 -13.47
N LYS A 85 -10.74 -13.61 -14.64
CA LYS A 85 -9.80 -13.98 -15.71
C LYS A 85 -8.35 -13.88 -15.25
N LEU A 86 -7.97 -12.78 -14.61
CA LEU A 86 -6.63 -12.57 -14.07
C LEU A 86 -6.28 -13.59 -13.00
N LYS A 87 -7.16 -13.77 -12.01
CA LYS A 87 -6.98 -14.74 -10.93
C LYS A 87 -6.78 -16.15 -11.48
N ASN A 88 -7.63 -16.59 -12.40
CA ASN A 88 -7.52 -17.92 -13.01
C ASN A 88 -6.21 -18.11 -13.77
N ALA A 89 -5.76 -17.09 -14.51
CA ALA A 89 -4.49 -17.15 -15.22
C ALA A 89 -3.28 -17.20 -14.25
N ILE A 90 -3.32 -16.43 -13.16
CA ILE A 90 -2.31 -16.47 -12.10
C ILE A 90 -2.28 -17.85 -11.44
N ASP A 91 -3.44 -18.38 -11.05
CA ASP A 91 -3.58 -19.69 -10.42
C ASP A 91 -3.03 -20.80 -11.34
N GLN A 92 -3.32 -20.74 -12.64
CA GLN A 92 -2.81 -21.70 -13.64
C GLN A 92 -1.27 -21.68 -13.75
N LEU A 93 -0.64 -20.51 -13.59
CA LEU A 93 0.80 -20.36 -13.71
C LEU A 93 1.55 -20.56 -12.38
N THR A 94 0.86 -20.48 -11.24
CA THR A 94 1.44 -20.60 -9.90
C THR A 94 2.27 -21.88 -9.69
N PRO A 95 1.88 -23.08 -10.16
CA PRO A 95 2.69 -24.30 -10.01
C PRO A 95 4.11 -24.17 -10.58
N LYS A 96 4.32 -23.31 -11.60
CA LYS A 96 5.64 -23.08 -12.21
C LYS A 96 6.58 -22.28 -11.32
N LEU A 97 6.09 -21.60 -10.28
CA LEU A 97 6.94 -20.87 -9.33
C LEU A 97 7.66 -21.81 -8.35
N ALA A 98 7.08 -22.99 -8.07
CA ALA A 98 7.63 -23.99 -7.16
C ALA A 98 8.55 -25.00 -7.86
N ALA A 99 8.39 -25.18 -9.18
CA ALA A 99 9.25 -26.02 -9.99
C ALA A 99 10.58 -25.30 -10.24
N LYS A 100 11.63 -25.72 -9.53
CA LYS A 100 13.03 -25.42 -9.87
C LYS A 100 13.62 -26.54 -10.72
#